data_AF-A0A7W4C5X9-F1
#
_entry.id   AF-A0A7W4C5X9-F1
#
_cell.length_a   1.000
_cell.length_b   1.000
_cell.length_c   1.000
_cell.angle_alpha   90.00
_cell.angle_beta   90.00
_cell.angle_gamma   90.00
#
_symmetry.space_group_name_H-M   'P 1'
#
loop_
_entity.id
_entity.type
_entity.pdbx_description
1 polymer ?
#
loop_
_entity_poly.entity_id
_entity_poly.type
_entity_poly.pdbx_seq_one_letter_code
_entity_poly.pdbx_strand_id
1 'polypeptide(L)'
;MKELHYLFGKPISQADLRTNNSDFIVKEILPFTPTGEGEHHMLHVRKNGMNTVYVAEILAKFAKVHPKEVTFAGQKDKNAITEQWFGIRIPGKETPEWTELNDDKLTILSSSRHSKKLRIGALLGNRFVLTLRNINDTADVEARLQQIAKLGVPNYFGEQRFGHDGKNLILGRQMLSGGRNIKDRHKRSMYLSAVRSNVFNQVVSFRLANHQADTIAGDCVMLAGSKSYFTAEVWDEVLKTRLAEKDIQLSAPLWGRGTPLAQGEALALELTPLADLSIDLQGLEEAGLSQERRPLLLEPQGMKWQFDADTVTLEFVLPAGSYATSVLRELADYQDVQESQRKVMVAEQQAQTNEEC
;
A
#
# COMPACT_ATOMS: atom_id res chain seq x y z
N MET A 1 -1.90 13.15 13.15
CA MET A 1 -1.14 13.41 11.89
C MET A 1 -1.68 14.70 11.29
N LYS A 2 -0.88 15.44 10.50
CA LYS A 2 -1.40 16.62 9.78
C LYS A 2 -2.40 16.17 8.71
N GLU A 3 -3.44 16.97 8.45
CA GLU A 3 -4.33 16.73 7.31
C GLU A 3 -3.54 16.89 6.01
N LEU A 4 -3.74 15.96 5.08
CA LEU A 4 -3.03 15.93 3.81
C LEU A 4 -3.86 16.63 2.73
N HIS A 5 -3.20 17.26 1.76
CA HIS A 5 -3.84 17.89 0.62
C HIS A 5 -4.58 16.86 -0.24
N TYR A 6 -5.77 17.22 -0.73
CA TYR A 6 -6.55 16.47 -1.71
C TYR A 6 -6.31 17.06 -3.09
N LEU A 7 -5.98 16.23 -4.08
CA LEU A 7 -5.65 16.71 -5.42
C LEU A 7 -6.87 17.33 -6.11
N PHE A 8 -8.08 16.82 -5.85
CA PHE A 8 -9.34 17.30 -6.44
C PHE A 8 -10.24 17.99 -5.41
N GLY A 9 -9.66 18.48 -4.33
CA GLY A 9 -10.41 18.91 -3.16
C GLY A 9 -11.04 17.74 -2.39
N LYS A 10 -11.38 17.98 -1.12
CA LYS A 10 -11.97 16.96 -0.25
C LYS A 10 -13.30 16.48 -0.85
N PRO A 11 -13.55 15.17 -0.94
CA PRO A 11 -14.85 14.64 -1.37
C PRO A 11 -15.99 15.16 -0.49
N ILE A 12 -17.12 15.46 -1.14
CA ILE A 12 -18.37 15.82 -0.46
C ILE A 12 -19.34 14.63 -0.41
N SER A 13 -19.14 13.67 -1.32
CA SER A 13 -19.84 12.39 -1.29
C SER A 13 -19.38 11.53 -0.11
N GLN A 14 -20.32 10.78 0.45
CA GLN A 14 -20.11 9.75 1.45
C GLN A 14 -20.41 8.38 0.86
N ALA A 15 -19.71 7.36 1.35
CA ALA A 15 -19.92 5.98 0.91
C ALA A 15 -19.50 4.95 1.96
N ASP A 16 -20.05 3.75 1.85
CA ASP A 16 -19.64 2.62 2.66
C ASP A 16 -18.64 1.74 1.91
N LEU A 17 -17.56 1.39 2.61
CA LEU A 17 -16.55 0.45 2.17
C LEU A 17 -16.62 -0.82 3.03
N ARG A 18 -16.40 -1.99 2.40
CA ARG A 18 -16.30 -3.29 3.08
C ARG A 18 -17.55 -3.65 3.90
N THR A 19 -18.74 -3.28 3.45
CA THR A 19 -19.99 -3.82 4.00
C THR A 19 -19.98 -5.35 3.98
N ASN A 20 -19.41 -5.93 2.92
CA ASN A 20 -19.07 -7.35 2.79
C ASN A 20 -17.60 -7.52 2.38
N ASN A 21 -17.00 -8.68 2.65
CA ASN A 21 -15.66 -9.00 2.14
C ASN A 21 -15.57 -8.97 0.61
N SER A 22 -16.66 -9.30 -0.08
CA SER A 22 -16.77 -9.23 -1.55
C SER A 22 -16.70 -7.81 -2.10
N ASP A 23 -16.90 -6.80 -1.26
CA ASP A 23 -16.78 -5.39 -1.66
C ASP A 23 -15.31 -4.95 -1.75
N PHE A 24 -14.37 -5.79 -1.29
CA PHE A 24 -12.94 -5.53 -1.35
C PHE A 24 -12.20 -6.76 -1.85
N ILE A 25 -12.05 -6.85 -3.18
CA ILE A 25 -11.34 -7.96 -3.83
C ILE A 25 -9.93 -7.52 -4.21
N VAL A 26 -8.92 -8.32 -3.85
CA VAL A 26 -7.52 -8.07 -4.21
C VAL A 26 -6.92 -9.29 -4.88
N LYS A 27 -6.46 -9.17 -6.11
CA LYS A 27 -5.79 -10.25 -6.85
C LYS A 27 -4.33 -9.92 -7.08
N GLU A 28 -3.44 -10.72 -6.51
CA GLU A 28 -1.99 -10.52 -6.60
C GLU A 28 -1.45 -10.85 -7.99
N ILE A 29 -0.59 -9.99 -8.52
CA ILE A 29 0.04 -10.16 -9.83
C ILE A 29 1.53 -10.41 -9.63
N LEU A 30 2.00 -11.59 -9.99
CA LEU A 30 3.43 -11.92 -10.03
C LEU A 30 4.07 -11.45 -11.34
N PRO A 31 5.37 -11.10 -11.35
CA PRO A 31 6.10 -10.76 -12.56
C PRO A 31 6.57 -12.00 -13.36
N PHE A 32 6.12 -13.20 -12.98
CA PHE A 32 6.47 -14.47 -13.58
C PHE A 32 5.36 -15.50 -13.36
N THR A 33 5.38 -16.58 -14.14
CA THR A 33 4.56 -17.77 -13.94
C THR A 33 5.38 -18.88 -13.28
N PRO A 34 4.76 -19.81 -12.53
CA PRO A 34 5.44 -21.01 -12.06
C PRO A 34 6.12 -21.77 -13.21
N THR A 35 7.28 -22.38 -12.94
CA THR A 35 8.11 -23.01 -13.99
C THR A 35 7.70 -24.44 -14.31
N GLY A 36 6.85 -25.07 -13.49
CA GLY A 36 6.44 -26.47 -13.64
C GLY A 36 7.40 -27.48 -12.98
N GLU A 37 8.60 -27.04 -12.62
CA GLU A 37 9.65 -27.85 -11.98
C GLU A 37 10.29 -27.14 -10.78
N GLY A 38 10.97 -27.91 -9.92
CA GLY A 38 11.72 -27.40 -8.76
C GLY A 38 11.20 -27.87 -7.39
N GLU A 39 11.90 -27.48 -6.33
CA GLU A 39 11.60 -27.86 -4.94
C GLU A 39 10.47 -27.05 -4.31
N HIS A 40 10.03 -25.95 -4.93
CA HIS A 40 8.97 -25.10 -4.39
C HIS A 40 7.63 -25.39 -5.07
N HIS A 41 6.56 -25.41 -4.30
CA HIS A 41 5.18 -25.40 -4.79
C HIS A 41 4.66 -23.98 -4.72
N MET A 42 4.27 -23.43 -5.87
CA MET A 42 3.59 -22.16 -6.00
C MET A 42 2.09 -22.43 -6.02
N LEU A 43 1.41 -22.01 -4.96
CA LEU A 43 -0.04 -22.09 -4.84
C LEU A 43 -0.65 -20.72 -5.07
N HIS A 44 -1.60 -20.64 -5.99
CA HIS A 44 -2.49 -19.49 -6.11
C HIS A 44 -3.75 -19.79 -5.30
N VAL A 45 -4.00 -18.98 -4.27
CA VAL A 45 -5.01 -19.27 -3.25
C VAL A 45 -5.97 -18.09 -3.14
N ARG A 46 -7.26 -18.35 -3.27
CA ARG A 46 -8.32 -17.43 -2.86
C ARG A 46 -8.62 -17.66 -1.38
N LYS A 47 -8.64 -16.58 -0.60
CA LYS A 47 -9.08 -16.58 0.79
C LYS A 47 -10.18 -15.55 1.00
N ASN A 48 -11.16 -15.87 1.85
CA ASN A 48 -12.25 -14.98 2.27
C ASN A 48 -12.26 -14.87 3.80
N GLY A 49 -12.03 -13.68 4.34
CA GLY A 49 -12.10 -13.48 5.80
C GLY A 49 -10.88 -13.98 6.59
N MET A 50 -9.77 -14.33 5.92
CA MET A 50 -8.58 -14.90 6.56
C MET A 50 -7.36 -14.00 6.36
N ASN A 51 -6.45 -13.94 7.34
CA ASN A 51 -5.16 -13.29 7.21
C ASN A 51 -4.12 -14.21 6.53
N THR A 52 -3.17 -13.63 5.80
CA THR A 52 -2.12 -14.38 5.06
C THR A 52 -1.34 -15.34 5.95
N VAL A 53 -0.99 -14.94 7.18
CA VAL A 53 -0.18 -15.76 8.11
C VAL A 53 -0.93 -17.02 8.53
N TYR A 54 -2.23 -16.92 8.82
CA TYR A 54 -3.04 -18.09 9.19
C TYR A 54 -3.19 -19.07 8.02
N VAL A 55 -3.39 -18.56 6.80
CA VAL A 55 -3.38 -19.43 5.61
C VAL A 55 -2.03 -20.12 5.45
N ALA A 56 -0.92 -19.42 5.68
CA ALA A 56 0.42 -20.04 5.63
C ALA A 56 0.59 -21.16 6.67
N GLU A 57 0.02 -21.03 7.87
CA GLU A 57 0.02 -22.06 8.91
C GLU A 57 -0.80 -23.30 8.50
N ILE A 58 -1.97 -23.09 7.89
CA ILE A 58 -2.81 -24.18 7.33
C ILE A 58 -2.03 -24.96 6.27
N LEU A 59 -1.44 -24.24 5.31
CA LEU A 59 -0.64 -24.83 4.23
C LEU A 59 0.57 -25.60 4.77
N ALA A 60 1.27 -25.05 5.77
CA ALA A 60 2.42 -25.71 6.39
C ALA A 60 2.03 -27.02 7.07
N LYS A 61 0.92 -27.00 7.83
CA LYS A 61 0.38 -28.17 8.53
C LYS A 61 -0.04 -29.25 7.53
N PHE A 62 -0.76 -28.87 6.47
CA PHE A 62 -1.19 -29.80 5.43
C PHE A 62 0.00 -30.48 4.72
N ALA A 63 1.01 -29.69 4.35
CA ALA A 63 2.22 -30.20 3.71
C ALA A 63 3.21 -30.90 4.67
N LYS A 64 2.93 -30.91 5.97
CA LYS A 64 3.81 -31.46 7.02
C LYS A 64 5.23 -30.88 6.95
N VAL A 65 5.30 -29.55 6.79
CA VAL A 65 6.56 -28.78 6.79
C VAL A 65 6.54 -27.72 7.89
N HIS A 66 7.71 -27.21 8.23
CA HIS A 66 7.82 -26.12 9.20
C HIS A 66 7.23 -24.82 8.61
N PRO A 67 6.52 -23.97 9.38
CA PRO A 67 5.89 -22.73 8.87
C PRO A 67 6.83 -21.79 8.09
N LYS A 68 8.13 -21.77 8.43
CA LYS A 68 9.18 -21.00 7.72
C LYS A 68 9.40 -21.43 6.27
N GLU A 69 8.98 -22.64 5.89
CA GLU A 69 9.04 -23.13 4.51
C GLU A 69 7.88 -22.62 3.65
N VAL A 70 6.85 -22.03 4.27
CA VAL A 70 5.75 -21.34 3.58
C VAL A 70 6.07 -19.86 3.50
N THR A 71 6.01 -19.31 2.30
CA THR A 71 6.36 -17.92 2.00
C THR A 71 5.34 -17.28 1.09
N PHE A 72 5.32 -15.96 1.05
CA PHE A 72 4.38 -15.14 0.30
C PHE A 72 5.03 -13.80 -0.08
N ALA A 73 4.51 -13.16 -1.13
CA ALA A 73 5.06 -11.89 -1.62
C ALA A 73 4.67 -10.68 -0.76
N GLY A 74 3.54 -10.73 -0.07
CA GLY A 74 3.10 -9.66 0.83
C GLY A 74 2.03 -10.16 1.77
N GLN A 75 1.58 -9.32 2.70
CA GLN A 75 0.39 -9.64 3.50
C GLN A 75 -0.84 -9.05 2.84
N LYS A 76 -1.97 -9.72 3.00
CA LYS A 76 -3.28 -9.31 2.52
C LYS A 76 -4.24 -9.23 3.70
N ASP A 77 -5.09 -8.21 3.70
CA ASP A 77 -6.08 -7.94 4.74
C ASP A 77 -7.06 -9.12 4.88
N LYS A 78 -7.61 -9.31 6.08
CA LYS A 78 -8.65 -10.31 6.35
C LYS A 78 -10.04 -9.79 5.95
N ASN A 79 -10.29 -8.49 6.01
CA ASN A 79 -11.58 -7.86 5.68
C ASN A 79 -11.69 -7.67 4.15
N ALA A 80 -11.53 -8.76 3.41
CA ALA A 80 -11.43 -8.80 1.96
C ALA A 80 -11.55 -10.25 1.44
N ILE A 81 -11.90 -10.39 0.17
CA ILE A 81 -11.60 -11.60 -0.62
C ILE A 81 -10.29 -11.36 -1.35
N THR A 82 -9.30 -12.23 -1.16
CA THR A 82 -8.00 -12.02 -1.81
C THR A 82 -7.48 -13.27 -2.49
N GLU A 83 -6.97 -13.10 -3.70
CA GLU A 83 -6.23 -14.11 -4.45
C GLU A 83 -4.74 -13.80 -4.32
N GLN A 84 -3.98 -14.72 -3.75
CA GLN A 84 -2.59 -14.51 -3.36
C GLN A 84 -1.75 -15.75 -3.65
N TRP A 85 -0.46 -15.54 -3.94
CA TRP A 85 0.50 -16.62 -4.13
C TRP A 85 1.25 -16.97 -2.84
N PHE A 86 1.38 -18.28 -2.63
CA PHE A 86 2.23 -18.87 -1.59
C PHE A 86 3.28 -19.77 -2.23
N GLY A 87 4.51 -19.71 -1.73
CA GLY A 87 5.59 -20.63 -2.07
C GLY A 87 5.86 -21.56 -0.90
N ILE A 88 5.70 -22.87 -1.08
CA ILE A 88 6.00 -23.90 -0.07
C ILE A 88 7.17 -24.74 -0.54
N ARG A 89 8.27 -24.80 0.21
CA ARG A 89 9.39 -25.68 -0.13
C ARG A 89 9.12 -27.12 0.32
N ILE A 90 9.10 -28.05 -0.63
CA ILE A 90 8.88 -29.49 -0.40
C ILE A 90 9.87 -30.29 -1.26
N PRO A 91 11.12 -30.49 -0.80
CA PRO A 91 12.16 -31.15 -1.58
C PRO A 91 11.91 -32.66 -1.65
N GLY A 92 11.92 -33.23 -2.87
CA GLY A 92 11.90 -34.67 -3.10
C GLY A 92 10.68 -35.45 -2.59
N LYS A 93 9.61 -34.77 -2.14
CA LYS A 93 8.35 -35.42 -1.75
C LYS A 93 7.32 -35.34 -2.87
N GLU A 94 6.37 -36.28 -2.83
CA GLU A 94 5.15 -36.20 -3.62
C GLU A 94 4.42 -34.88 -3.36
N THR A 95 3.80 -34.37 -4.41
CA THR A 95 2.99 -33.16 -4.36
C THR A 95 1.74 -33.46 -3.53
N PRO A 96 1.45 -32.70 -2.46
CA PRO A 96 0.17 -32.85 -1.76
C PRO A 96 -1.00 -32.55 -2.69
N GLU A 97 -2.12 -33.26 -2.53
CA GLU A 97 -3.39 -32.96 -3.22
C GLU A 97 -4.03 -31.70 -2.63
N TRP A 98 -3.50 -30.54 -3.01
CA TRP A 98 -3.85 -29.25 -2.40
C TRP A 98 -5.34 -28.92 -2.44
N THR A 99 -6.07 -29.42 -3.45
CA THR A 99 -7.51 -29.19 -3.60
C THR A 99 -8.33 -29.80 -2.45
N GLU A 100 -7.78 -30.72 -1.66
CA GLU A 100 -8.43 -31.22 -0.42
C GLU A 100 -8.62 -30.12 0.63
N LEU A 101 -7.88 -29.00 0.54
CA LEU A 101 -8.05 -27.84 1.41
C LEU A 101 -9.21 -26.92 1.01
N ASN A 102 -9.90 -27.21 -0.09
CA ASN A 102 -10.95 -26.32 -0.60
C ASN A 102 -12.19 -26.35 0.31
N ASP A 103 -12.61 -25.17 0.75
CA ASP A 103 -13.86 -24.90 1.46
C ASP A 103 -14.43 -23.51 1.08
N ASP A 104 -15.46 -23.06 1.80
CA ASP A 104 -16.12 -21.77 1.56
C ASP A 104 -15.22 -20.54 1.79
N LYS A 105 -14.14 -20.70 2.56
CA LYS A 105 -13.22 -19.61 2.95
C LYS A 105 -11.87 -19.70 2.27
N LEU A 106 -11.43 -20.88 1.87
CA LEU A 106 -10.12 -21.14 1.27
C LEU A 106 -10.29 -21.96 0.00
N THR A 107 -9.76 -21.47 -1.12
CA THR A 107 -9.81 -22.20 -2.39
C THR A 107 -8.44 -22.15 -3.08
N ILE A 108 -7.90 -23.31 -3.40
CA ILE A 108 -6.72 -23.47 -4.26
C ILE A 108 -7.16 -23.29 -5.70
N LEU A 109 -6.77 -22.15 -6.30
CA LEU A 109 -7.07 -21.81 -7.68
C LEU A 109 -6.12 -22.50 -8.67
N SER A 110 -4.85 -22.64 -8.30
CA SER A 110 -3.86 -23.39 -9.08
C SER A 110 -2.67 -23.81 -8.22
N SER A 111 -2.02 -24.90 -8.60
CA SER A 111 -0.77 -25.39 -7.99
C SER A 111 0.22 -25.80 -9.06
N SER A 112 1.47 -25.37 -8.97
CA SER A 112 2.55 -25.79 -9.86
C SER A 112 3.89 -25.70 -9.15
N ARG A 113 4.88 -26.50 -9.60
CA ARG A 113 6.25 -26.36 -9.09
C ARG A 113 6.93 -25.09 -9.61
N HIS A 114 7.91 -24.63 -8.84
CA HIS A 114 8.78 -23.52 -9.16
C HIS A 114 10.21 -23.74 -8.63
N SER A 115 11.20 -23.26 -9.37
CA SER A 115 12.61 -23.41 -9.04
C SER A 115 13.10 -22.47 -7.94
N LYS A 116 12.43 -21.33 -7.73
CA LYS A 116 12.85 -20.30 -6.77
C LYS A 116 11.85 -20.11 -5.64
N LYS A 117 12.37 -19.74 -4.48
CA LYS A 117 11.59 -19.33 -3.32
C LYS A 117 10.86 -18.01 -3.61
N LEU A 118 9.56 -17.95 -3.33
CA LEU A 118 8.80 -16.70 -3.33
C LEU A 118 9.26 -15.80 -2.18
N ARG A 119 9.68 -14.57 -2.49
CA ARG A 119 10.20 -13.62 -1.50
C ARG A 119 9.22 -12.48 -1.25
N ILE A 120 9.28 -11.91 -0.06
CA ILE A 120 8.56 -10.67 0.27
C ILE A 120 8.96 -9.59 -0.76
N GLY A 121 7.96 -8.87 -1.28
CA GLY A 121 8.11 -7.86 -2.32
C GLY A 121 8.22 -8.40 -3.74
N ALA A 122 8.21 -9.72 -3.96
CA ALA A 122 8.28 -10.33 -5.29
C ALA A 122 6.91 -10.36 -5.99
N LEU A 123 6.27 -9.20 -6.14
CA LEU A 123 5.03 -9.01 -6.88
C LEU A 123 5.16 -7.78 -7.78
N LEU A 124 4.49 -7.80 -8.93
CA LEU A 124 4.38 -6.63 -9.81
C LEU A 124 3.40 -5.61 -9.21
N GLY A 125 2.30 -6.09 -8.66
CA GLY A 125 1.23 -5.26 -8.15
C GLY A 125 0.01 -6.07 -7.73
N ASN A 126 -1.11 -5.37 -7.59
CA ASN A 126 -2.39 -6.00 -7.27
C ASN A 126 -3.48 -5.39 -8.15
N ARG A 127 -4.37 -6.25 -8.63
CA ARG A 127 -5.65 -5.86 -9.23
C ARG A 127 -6.68 -5.74 -8.11
N PHE A 128 -7.37 -4.62 -8.06
CA PHE A 128 -8.43 -4.34 -7.12
C PHE A 128 -9.76 -4.39 -7.85
N VAL A 129 -10.75 -5.02 -7.23
CA VAL A 129 -12.17 -4.84 -7.58
C VAL A 129 -12.86 -4.43 -6.29
N LEU A 130 -13.27 -3.17 -6.24
CA LEU A 130 -13.81 -2.54 -5.03
C LEU A 130 -15.26 -2.18 -5.28
N THR A 131 -16.08 -2.27 -4.26
CA THR A 131 -17.46 -1.80 -4.30
C THR A 131 -17.67 -0.78 -3.19
N LEU A 132 -18.08 0.42 -3.57
CA LEU A 132 -18.58 1.44 -2.63
C LEU A 132 -20.11 1.41 -2.69
N ARG A 133 -20.75 1.39 -1.52
CA ARG A 133 -22.21 1.28 -1.36
C ARG A 133 -22.78 2.52 -0.70
N ASN A 134 -24.10 2.66 -0.72
CA ASN A 134 -24.83 3.72 -0.03
C ASN A 134 -24.29 5.12 -0.36
N ILE A 135 -23.97 5.35 -1.64
CA ILE A 135 -23.39 6.60 -2.11
C ILE A 135 -24.47 7.68 -2.12
N ASN A 136 -24.26 8.75 -1.35
CA ASN A 136 -25.23 9.84 -1.23
C ASN A 136 -25.24 10.78 -2.47
N ASP A 137 -24.14 10.86 -3.21
CA ASP A 137 -23.98 11.67 -4.41
C ASP A 137 -23.13 10.93 -5.45
N THR A 138 -23.80 10.20 -6.34
CA THR A 138 -23.13 9.42 -7.40
C THR A 138 -22.55 10.31 -8.50
N ALA A 139 -23.03 11.54 -8.66
CA ALA A 139 -22.51 12.47 -9.65
C ALA A 139 -21.14 13.03 -9.27
N ASP A 140 -20.93 13.37 -7.98
CA ASP A 140 -19.60 13.74 -7.45
C ASP A 140 -18.60 12.58 -7.62
N VAL A 141 -19.02 11.35 -7.27
CA VAL A 141 -18.20 10.15 -7.43
C VAL A 141 -17.83 9.90 -8.90
N GLU A 142 -18.79 9.98 -9.83
CA GLU A 142 -18.52 9.82 -11.28
C GLU A 142 -17.53 10.88 -11.80
N ALA A 143 -17.71 12.15 -11.44
CA ALA A 143 -16.80 13.22 -11.85
C ALA A 143 -15.37 12.98 -11.33
N ARG A 144 -15.24 12.52 -10.08
CA ARG A 144 -13.95 12.16 -9.47
C ARG A 144 -13.31 10.94 -10.14
N LEU A 145 -14.08 9.90 -10.48
CA LEU A 145 -13.55 8.73 -11.21
C LEU A 145 -12.91 9.14 -12.53
N GLN A 146 -13.54 10.06 -13.27
CA GLN A 146 -12.99 10.58 -14.52
C GLN A 146 -11.68 11.36 -14.30
N GLN A 147 -11.61 12.19 -13.25
CA GLN A 147 -10.38 12.92 -12.88
C GLN A 147 -9.26 11.96 -12.47
N ILE A 148 -9.57 11.00 -11.60
CA ILE A 148 -8.63 9.98 -11.10
C ILE A 148 -8.09 9.14 -12.26
N ALA A 149 -8.94 8.71 -13.18
CA ALA A 149 -8.53 7.91 -14.34
C ALA A 149 -7.57 8.68 -15.26
N LYS A 150 -7.70 10.01 -15.34
CA LYS A 150 -6.87 10.87 -16.20
C LYS A 150 -5.57 11.32 -15.53
N LEU A 151 -5.66 11.74 -14.27
CA LEU A 151 -4.60 12.47 -13.56
C LEU A 151 -3.95 11.66 -12.43
N GLY A 152 -4.55 10.52 -12.05
CA GLY A 152 -4.13 9.74 -10.90
C GLY A 152 -4.54 10.39 -9.57
N VAL A 153 -3.89 9.95 -8.49
CA VAL A 153 -4.09 10.44 -7.12
C VAL A 153 -2.75 10.66 -6.42
N PRO A 154 -2.69 11.42 -5.32
CA PRO A 154 -1.49 11.47 -4.49
C PRO A 154 -1.06 10.08 -4.02
N ASN A 155 0.21 9.73 -4.22
CA ASN A 155 0.77 8.40 -3.89
C ASN A 155 1.10 8.24 -2.39
N TYR A 156 0.21 8.73 -1.53
CA TYR A 156 0.41 8.67 -0.07
C TYR A 156 0.53 7.23 0.42
N PHE A 157 1.31 7.06 1.48
CA PHE A 157 1.14 5.91 2.35
C PHE A 157 -0.18 6.05 3.12
N GLY A 158 -1.07 5.06 2.96
CA GLY A 158 -2.36 5.05 3.63
C GLY A 158 -2.28 4.80 5.14
N GLU A 159 -3.37 5.03 5.85
CA GLU A 159 -3.46 4.97 7.33
C GLU A 159 -2.93 3.67 7.93
N GLN A 160 -3.18 2.54 7.26
CA GLN A 160 -2.69 1.22 7.68
C GLN A 160 -1.16 1.18 7.86
N ARG A 161 -0.39 1.99 7.13
CA ARG A 161 1.08 2.08 7.28
C ARG A 161 1.48 2.59 8.66
N PHE A 162 0.67 3.46 9.25
CA PHE A 162 0.94 4.08 10.55
C PHE A 162 0.38 3.26 11.72
N GLY A 163 -0.20 2.09 11.45
CA GLY A 163 -0.83 1.24 12.46
C GLY A 163 -2.14 1.84 12.97
N HIS A 164 -2.82 1.10 13.85
CA HIS A 164 -4.08 1.54 14.43
C HIS A 164 -3.92 2.90 15.14
N ASP A 165 -4.76 3.87 14.78
CA ASP A 165 -4.73 5.26 15.27
C ASP A 165 -3.34 5.93 15.19
N GLY A 166 -2.51 5.55 14.22
CA GLY A 166 -1.18 6.12 14.04
C GLY A 166 -0.13 5.67 15.06
N LYS A 167 -0.41 4.61 15.85
CA LYS A 167 0.48 4.12 16.90
C LYS A 167 1.90 3.81 16.42
N ASN A 168 2.09 3.29 15.21
CA ASN A 168 3.43 2.99 14.70
C ASN A 168 4.26 4.27 14.49
N LEU A 169 3.62 5.37 14.09
CA LEU A 169 4.30 6.66 13.96
C LEU A 169 4.71 7.20 15.35
N ILE A 170 3.80 7.16 16.31
CA ILE A 170 4.06 7.61 17.70
C ILE A 170 5.21 6.80 18.30
N LEU A 171 5.15 5.47 18.21
CA LEU A 171 6.18 4.58 18.73
C LEU A 171 7.50 4.73 17.99
N GLY A 172 7.47 4.99 16.68
CA GLY A 172 8.65 5.32 15.89
C GLY A 172 9.34 6.59 16.37
N ARG A 173 8.57 7.66 16.62
CA ARG A 173 9.12 8.91 17.15
C ARG A 173 9.71 8.76 18.53
N GLN A 174 9.00 8.08 19.44
CA GLN A 174 9.53 7.75 20.78
C GLN A 174 10.82 6.92 20.71
N MET A 175 10.91 6.02 19.73
CA MET A 175 12.11 5.21 19.52
C MET A 175 13.28 6.05 18.99
N LEU A 176 13.03 6.95 18.03
CA LEU A 176 14.05 7.82 17.46
C LEU A 176 14.54 8.88 18.45
N SER A 177 13.66 9.40 19.30
CA SER A 177 14.02 10.38 20.34
C SER A 177 14.68 9.78 21.59
N GLY A 178 15.02 8.49 21.58
CA GLY A 178 15.59 7.77 22.73
C GLY A 178 14.61 7.48 23.87
N GLY A 179 13.34 7.88 23.74
CA GLY A 179 12.30 7.67 24.75
C GLY A 179 11.84 6.22 24.90
N ARG A 180 12.17 5.34 23.94
CA ARG A 180 11.82 3.91 24.02
C ARG A 180 12.80 3.01 23.28
N ASN A 181 13.38 2.05 23.99
CA ASN A 181 14.22 1.03 23.37
C ASN A 181 13.37 -0.15 22.86
N ILE A 182 13.33 -0.35 21.54
CA ILE A 182 12.65 -1.48 20.89
C ILE A 182 13.70 -2.53 20.50
N LYS A 183 13.68 -3.69 21.17
CA LYS A 183 14.61 -4.82 20.91
C LYS A 183 14.23 -5.64 19.69
N ASP A 184 12.93 -5.75 19.40
CA ASP A 184 12.42 -6.55 18.28
C ASP A 184 12.72 -5.88 16.94
N ARG A 185 13.52 -6.55 16.09
CA ARG A 185 13.97 -6.01 14.80
C ARG A 185 12.82 -5.76 13.82
N HIS A 186 11.79 -6.60 13.82
CA HIS A 186 10.65 -6.45 12.93
C HIS A 186 9.82 -5.22 13.32
N LYS A 187 9.53 -5.04 14.62
CA LYS A 187 8.85 -3.85 15.14
C LYS A 187 9.66 -2.58 14.86
N ARG A 188 10.98 -2.60 15.06
CA ARG A 188 11.87 -1.47 14.70
C ARG A 188 11.70 -1.09 13.23
N SER A 189 11.81 -2.05 12.32
CA SER A 189 11.66 -1.81 10.88
C SER A 189 10.30 -1.21 10.53
N MET A 190 9.23 -1.74 11.12
CA MET A 190 7.87 -1.23 10.94
C MET A 190 7.72 0.23 11.41
N TYR A 191 8.27 0.57 12.58
CA TYR A 191 8.20 1.93 13.12
C TYR A 191 9.04 2.93 12.32
N LEU A 192 10.25 2.55 11.90
CA LEU A 192 11.07 3.37 10.98
C LEU A 192 10.33 3.62 9.66
N SER A 193 9.70 2.57 9.11
CA SER A 193 8.88 2.69 7.91
C SER A 193 7.72 3.68 8.11
N ALA A 194 7.06 3.70 9.27
CA ALA A 194 5.99 4.64 9.57
C ALA A 194 6.49 6.09 9.62
N VAL A 195 7.62 6.37 10.30
CA VAL A 195 8.21 7.72 10.35
C VAL A 195 8.60 8.22 8.97
N ARG A 196 9.34 7.40 8.19
CA ARG A 196 9.76 7.76 6.83
C ARG A 196 8.57 7.98 5.88
N SER A 197 7.52 7.19 6.04
CA SER A 197 6.27 7.35 5.26
C SER A 197 5.56 8.66 5.57
N ASN A 198 5.59 9.11 6.83
CA ASN A 198 4.99 10.39 7.24
C ASN A 198 5.78 11.58 6.67
N VAL A 199 7.11 11.52 6.67
CA VAL A 199 7.97 12.52 6.01
C VAL A 199 7.60 12.64 4.54
N PHE A 200 7.55 11.51 3.81
CA PHE A 200 7.13 11.49 2.42
C PHE A 200 5.73 12.10 2.21
N ASN A 201 4.73 11.69 2.99
CA ASN A 201 3.37 12.22 2.87
C ASN A 201 3.32 13.74 3.07
N GLN A 202 4.11 14.30 4.00
CA GLN A 202 4.15 15.75 4.24
C GLN A 202 4.78 16.50 3.06
N VAL A 203 5.85 15.97 2.46
CA VAL A 203 6.45 16.58 1.26
C VAL A 203 5.49 16.55 0.08
N VAL A 204 4.86 15.39 -0.21
CA VAL A 204 3.88 15.27 -1.30
C VAL A 204 2.72 16.23 -1.10
N SER A 205 2.16 16.27 0.12
CA SER A 205 1.05 17.15 0.45
C SER A 205 1.40 18.62 0.24
N PHE A 206 2.59 19.04 0.69
CA PHE A 206 3.04 20.41 0.52
C PHE A 206 3.31 20.74 -0.96
N ARG A 207 3.95 19.82 -1.71
CA ARG A 207 4.20 20.00 -3.15
C ARG A 207 2.91 20.20 -3.92
N LEU A 208 1.95 19.29 -3.75
CA LEU A 208 0.69 19.35 -4.50
C LEU A 208 -0.14 20.59 -4.12
N ALA A 209 -0.11 21.01 -2.87
CA ALA A 209 -0.84 22.21 -2.43
C ALA A 209 -0.30 23.52 -3.02
N ASN A 210 1.01 23.61 -3.27
CA ASN A 210 1.65 24.86 -3.70
C ASN A 210 1.96 24.90 -5.21
N HIS A 211 2.24 23.75 -5.84
CA HIS A 211 2.65 23.65 -7.25
C HIS A 211 1.96 22.52 -8.00
N GLN A 212 0.96 21.85 -7.42
CA GLN A 212 0.27 20.71 -8.03
C GLN A 212 1.28 19.70 -8.61
N ALA A 213 1.03 19.20 -9.82
CA ALA A 213 1.91 18.31 -10.56
C ALA A 213 2.77 19.05 -11.61
N ASP A 214 2.91 20.37 -11.49
CA ASP A 214 3.74 21.16 -12.41
C ASP A 214 5.23 20.93 -12.16
N THR A 215 6.03 21.13 -13.19
CA THR A 215 7.49 20.93 -13.17
C THR A 215 8.21 22.12 -12.55
N ILE A 216 9.20 21.86 -11.68
CA ILE A 216 10.08 22.86 -11.06
C ILE A 216 11.54 22.52 -11.39
N ALA A 217 12.35 23.54 -11.68
CA ALA A 217 13.79 23.38 -11.88
C ALA A 217 14.46 22.73 -10.65
N GLY A 218 15.27 21.71 -10.88
CA GLY A 218 15.89 20.91 -9.83
C GLY A 218 15.02 19.78 -9.27
N ASP A 219 13.86 19.50 -9.87
CA ASP A 219 13.04 18.34 -9.50
C ASP A 219 13.84 17.04 -9.63
N CYS A 220 13.65 16.11 -8.68
CA CYS A 220 14.14 14.75 -8.85
C CYS A 220 13.02 13.88 -9.43
N VAL A 221 13.32 13.20 -10.54
CA VAL A 221 12.38 12.36 -11.28
C VAL A 221 12.82 10.89 -11.24
N MET A 222 11.85 9.98 -11.34
CA MET A 222 12.07 8.53 -11.41
C MET A 222 11.77 8.01 -12.80
N LEU A 223 12.57 7.06 -13.29
CA LEU A 223 12.24 6.29 -14.50
C LEU A 223 11.10 5.32 -14.19
N ALA A 224 10.06 5.33 -15.01
CA ALA A 224 8.89 4.48 -14.82
C ALA A 224 9.27 2.99 -14.74
N GLY A 225 8.63 2.27 -13.82
CA GLY A 225 8.86 0.84 -13.63
C GLY A 225 10.20 0.45 -12.98
N SER A 226 11.03 1.41 -12.57
CA SER A 226 12.32 1.15 -11.93
C SER A 226 12.49 1.92 -10.61
N LYS A 227 13.63 1.71 -9.93
CA LYS A 227 14.06 2.53 -8.78
C LYS A 227 15.06 3.61 -9.16
N SER A 228 15.40 3.73 -10.44
CA SER A 228 16.36 4.70 -10.94
C SER A 228 15.75 6.10 -10.94
N TYR A 229 16.56 7.07 -10.56
CA TYR A 229 16.17 8.48 -10.49
C TYR A 229 17.32 9.38 -10.92
N PHE A 230 16.98 10.61 -11.31
CA PHE A 230 17.95 11.66 -11.63
C PHE A 230 17.34 13.03 -11.35
N THR A 231 18.17 14.07 -11.35
CA THR A 231 17.74 15.46 -11.15
C THR A 231 17.54 16.13 -12.50
N ALA A 232 16.34 16.68 -12.71
CA ALA A 232 16.02 17.57 -13.81
C ALA A 232 16.37 19.00 -13.42
N GLU A 233 17.64 19.39 -13.58
CA GLU A 233 18.11 20.76 -13.26
C GLU A 233 17.32 21.83 -14.02
N VAL A 234 16.98 21.54 -15.28
CA VAL A 234 16.10 22.33 -16.13
C VAL A 234 15.11 21.42 -16.85
N TRP A 235 13.93 21.95 -17.21
CA TRP A 235 12.91 21.22 -17.95
C TRP A 235 12.90 21.64 -19.42
N ASP A 236 13.69 20.93 -20.23
CA ASP A 236 13.67 21.05 -21.69
C ASP A 236 12.49 20.28 -22.31
N GLU A 237 12.30 20.42 -23.62
CA GLU A 237 11.21 19.74 -24.34
C GLU A 237 11.32 18.21 -24.31
N VAL A 238 12.53 17.67 -24.20
CA VAL A 238 12.75 16.22 -24.11
C VAL A 238 12.21 15.69 -22.78
N LEU A 239 12.58 16.33 -21.66
CA LEU A 239 12.10 15.92 -20.34
C LEU A 239 10.60 16.14 -20.19
N LYS A 240 10.05 17.24 -20.71
CA LYS A 240 8.60 17.47 -20.72
C LYS A 240 7.86 16.39 -21.51
N THR A 241 8.38 16.00 -22.67
CA THR A 241 7.82 14.92 -23.48
C THR A 241 7.84 13.60 -22.70
N ARG A 242 9.00 13.25 -22.11
CA ARG A 242 9.13 12.02 -21.29
C ARG A 242 8.18 12.01 -20.08
N LEU A 243 7.93 13.16 -19.46
CA LEU A 243 6.97 13.28 -18.36
C LEU A 243 5.53 13.12 -18.86
N ALA A 244 5.18 13.76 -19.98
CA ALA A 244 3.85 13.66 -20.58
C ALA A 244 3.53 12.23 -21.05
N GLU A 245 4.52 11.53 -21.60
CA GLU A 245 4.45 10.12 -22.00
C GLU A 245 4.59 9.14 -20.83
N LYS A 246 4.82 9.65 -19.61
CA LYS A 246 4.96 8.87 -18.37
C LYS A 246 6.15 7.91 -18.37
N ASP A 247 7.17 8.17 -19.19
CA ASP A 247 8.47 7.50 -19.12
C ASP A 247 9.25 7.92 -17.86
N ILE A 248 9.02 9.15 -17.41
CA ILE A 248 9.51 9.64 -16.11
C ILE A 248 8.37 10.15 -15.24
N GLN A 249 8.59 10.17 -13.93
CA GLN A 249 7.62 10.60 -12.93
C GLN A 249 8.25 11.57 -11.94
N LEU A 250 7.56 12.67 -11.63
CA LEU A 250 7.91 13.51 -10.49
C LEU A 250 7.90 12.66 -9.20
N SER A 251 8.81 12.95 -8.27
CA SER A 251 8.96 12.17 -7.04
C SER A 251 9.11 13.04 -5.80
N ALA A 252 9.03 12.42 -4.62
CA ALA A 252 9.33 13.00 -3.31
C ALA A 252 10.31 12.10 -2.54
N PRO A 253 11.00 12.64 -1.52
CA PRO A 253 12.05 11.91 -0.82
C PRO A 253 11.45 10.89 0.14
N LEU A 254 12.04 9.70 0.14
CA LEU A 254 12.04 8.80 1.27
C LEU A 254 13.33 9.07 2.04
N TRP A 255 13.22 9.88 3.09
CA TRP A 255 14.37 10.44 3.80
C TRP A 255 15.33 9.38 4.36
N GLY A 256 16.62 9.71 4.31
CA GLY A 256 17.72 8.93 4.88
C GLY A 256 19.05 9.65 4.65
N ARG A 257 20.16 8.96 4.93
CA ARG A 257 21.52 9.49 4.82
C ARG A 257 21.88 9.88 3.40
N GLY A 258 22.69 10.93 3.30
CA GLY A 258 23.24 11.44 2.06
C GLY A 258 22.62 12.78 1.67
N THR A 259 23.21 13.41 0.65
CA THR A 259 22.74 14.68 0.12
C THR A 259 21.35 14.50 -0.52
N PRO A 260 20.40 15.42 -0.26
CA PRO A 260 19.13 15.46 -1.00
C PRO A 260 19.36 15.51 -2.52
N LEU A 261 18.48 14.83 -3.26
CA LEU A 261 18.59 14.69 -4.72
C LEU A 261 17.92 15.85 -5.48
N ALA A 262 16.84 16.40 -4.93
CA ALA A 262 16.28 17.64 -5.45
C ALA A 262 17.28 18.79 -5.26
N GLN A 263 17.24 19.78 -6.13
CA GLN A 263 18.13 20.94 -6.10
C GLN A 263 17.33 22.25 -6.18
N GLY A 264 18.00 23.36 -5.86
CA GLY A 264 17.45 24.71 -6.05
C GLY A 264 16.06 24.90 -5.44
N GLU A 265 15.12 25.38 -6.26
CA GLU A 265 13.74 25.66 -5.87
C GLU A 265 13.01 24.38 -5.42
N ALA A 266 13.16 23.28 -6.16
CA ALA A 266 12.54 22.01 -5.80
C ALA A 266 13.03 21.52 -4.42
N LEU A 267 14.32 21.68 -4.11
CA LEU A 267 14.85 21.32 -2.79
C LEU A 267 14.27 22.20 -1.68
N ALA A 268 14.24 23.52 -1.88
CA ALA A 268 13.68 24.44 -0.90
C ALA A 268 12.22 24.09 -0.56
N LEU A 269 11.45 23.73 -1.58
CA LEU A 269 10.08 23.27 -1.44
C LEU A 269 9.98 21.92 -0.70
N GLU A 270 10.86 20.95 -0.98
CA GLU A 270 10.88 19.67 -0.25
C GLU A 270 11.21 19.83 1.24
N LEU A 271 12.10 20.78 1.59
CA LEU A 271 12.55 20.99 2.97
C LEU A 271 11.57 21.80 3.81
N THR A 272 10.78 22.68 3.19
CA THR A 272 9.82 23.56 3.90
C THR A 272 8.87 22.80 4.86
N PRO A 273 8.14 21.74 4.43
CA PRO A 273 7.25 21.01 5.34
C PRO A 273 7.99 20.18 6.40
N LEU A 274 9.32 20.07 6.30
CA LEU A 274 10.16 19.26 7.17
C LEU A 274 10.85 20.06 8.28
N ALA A 275 10.66 21.38 8.33
CA ALA A 275 11.32 22.27 9.29
C ALA A 275 11.13 21.80 10.76
N ASP A 276 9.94 21.29 11.09
CA ASP A 276 9.59 20.83 12.45
C ASP A 276 9.89 19.33 12.69
N LEU A 277 10.53 18.65 11.73
CA LEU A 277 10.75 17.20 11.77
C LEU A 277 12.22 16.81 12.00
N SER A 278 13.06 17.73 12.47
CA SER A 278 14.50 17.50 12.66
C SER A 278 14.86 16.19 13.38
N ILE A 279 14.13 15.86 14.46
CA ILE A 279 14.30 14.61 15.22
C ILE A 279 13.97 13.38 14.35
N ASP A 280 12.88 13.45 13.57
CA ASP A 280 12.49 12.37 12.68
C ASP A 280 13.57 12.15 11.60
N LEU A 281 14.06 13.24 10.99
CA LEU A 281 15.06 13.20 9.91
C LEU A 281 16.39 12.62 10.41
N GLN A 282 16.94 13.18 11.50
CA GLN A 282 18.18 12.71 12.10
C GLN A 282 18.06 11.25 12.56
N GLY A 283 16.95 10.89 13.22
CA GLY A 283 16.75 9.52 13.69
C GLY A 283 16.67 8.50 12.55
N LEU A 284 16.10 8.87 11.40
CA LEU A 284 16.10 8.02 10.20
C LEU A 284 17.52 7.84 9.64
N GLU A 285 18.34 8.89 9.65
CA GLU A 285 19.73 8.84 9.22
C GLU A 285 20.60 7.96 10.13
N GLU A 286 20.47 8.14 11.45
CA GLU A 286 21.17 7.34 12.48
C GLU A 286 20.75 5.88 12.46
N ALA A 287 19.48 5.60 12.14
CA ALA A 287 18.98 4.24 11.91
C ALA A 287 19.54 3.60 10.62
N GLY A 288 20.31 4.35 9.83
CA GLY A 288 21.09 3.85 8.71
C GLY A 288 20.35 3.81 7.38
N LEU A 289 19.15 4.39 7.29
CA LEU A 289 18.40 4.48 6.03
C LEU A 289 19.15 5.37 5.05
N SER A 290 18.98 5.13 3.75
CA SER A 290 19.54 5.94 2.67
C SER A 290 18.45 6.78 2.01
N GLN A 291 18.84 7.90 1.39
CA GLN A 291 17.94 8.64 0.50
C GLN A 291 17.40 7.70 -0.59
N GLU A 292 16.08 7.67 -0.73
CA GLU A 292 15.36 6.99 -1.80
C GLU A 292 14.32 7.96 -2.38
N ARG A 293 13.75 7.62 -3.54
CA ARG A 293 12.67 8.39 -4.15
C ARG A 293 11.42 7.54 -4.31
N ARG A 294 10.26 8.19 -4.25
CA ARG A 294 8.95 7.58 -4.54
C ARG A 294 8.13 8.55 -5.40
N PRO A 295 7.40 8.08 -6.43
CA PRO A 295 6.60 8.95 -7.29
C PRO A 295 5.56 9.75 -6.48
N LEU A 296 5.34 11.01 -6.87
CA LEU A 296 4.35 11.90 -6.22
C LEU A 296 2.92 11.42 -6.44
N LEU A 297 2.62 11.04 -7.68
CA LEU A 297 1.31 10.59 -8.12
C LEU A 297 1.30 9.09 -8.33
N LEU A 298 0.12 8.52 -8.13
CA LEU A 298 -0.21 7.13 -8.34
C LEU A 298 -1.31 7.07 -9.39
N GLU A 299 -1.05 6.38 -10.49
CA GLU A 299 -2.02 6.21 -11.55
C GLU A 299 -2.61 4.80 -11.52
N PRO A 300 -3.93 4.65 -11.27
CA PRO A 300 -4.62 3.38 -11.40
C PRO A 300 -4.64 2.91 -12.85
N GLN A 301 -4.06 1.73 -13.11
CA GLN A 301 -3.95 1.18 -14.46
C GLN A 301 -5.21 0.42 -14.85
N GLY A 302 -5.71 0.65 -16.07
CA GLY A 302 -6.88 -0.04 -16.61
C GLY A 302 -8.15 0.19 -15.81
N MET A 303 -8.32 1.41 -15.29
CA MET A 303 -9.45 1.78 -14.45
C MET A 303 -10.78 1.66 -15.21
N LYS A 304 -11.73 0.94 -14.61
CA LYS A 304 -13.09 0.74 -15.12
C LYS A 304 -14.06 0.83 -13.95
N TRP A 305 -15.27 1.28 -14.19
CA TRP A 305 -16.31 1.31 -13.16
C TRP A 305 -17.70 1.13 -13.76
N GLN A 306 -18.62 0.68 -12.92
CA GLN A 306 -20.02 0.51 -13.26
C GLN A 306 -20.88 0.89 -12.06
N PHE A 307 -21.87 1.75 -12.29
CA PHE A 307 -22.89 2.10 -11.31
C PHE A 307 -24.07 1.14 -11.37
N ASP A 308 -24.63 0.87 -10.20
CA ASP A 308 -25.93 0.25 -9.99
C ASP A 308 -26.62 1.01 -8.84
N ALA A 309 -27.57 1.87 -9.19
CA ALA A 309 -28.21 2.83 -8.27
C ALA A 309 -27.18 3.64 -7.44
N ASP A 310 -27.15 3.44 -6.12
CA ASP A 310 -26.29 4.10 -5.14
C ASP A 310 -24.98 3.34 -4.86
N THR A 311 -24.65 2.37 -5.71
CA THR A 311 -23.47 1.51 -5.58
C THR A 311 -22.59 1.66 -6.82
N VAL A 312 -21.27 1.71 -6.63
CA VAL A 312 -20.30 1.64 -7.73
C VAL A 312 -19.31 0.51 -7.50
N THR A 313 -19.11 -0.31 -8.53
CA THR A 313 -18.00 -1.27 -8.58
C THR A 313 -16.92 -0.73 -9.50
N LEU A 314 -15.69 -0.62 -8.99
CA LEU A 314 -14.53 -0.15 -9.73
C LEU A 314 -13.40 -1.18 -9.74
N GLU A 315 -12.75 -1.33 -10.90
CA GLU A 315 -11.63 -2.22 -11.13
C GLU A 315 -10.41 -1.42 -11.61
N PHE A 316 -9.23 -1.68 -11.03
CA PHE A 316 -7.97 -1.09 -11.47
C PHE A 316 -6.77 -1.90 -10.95
N VAL A 317 -5.58 -1.65 -11.52
CA VAL A 317 -4.33 -2.25 -11.07
C VAL A 317 -3.42 -1.18 -10.46
N LEU A 318 -2.79 -1.50 -9.32
CA LEU A 318 -1.74 -0.67 -8.72
C LEU A 318 -0.43 -1.45 -8.60
N PRO A 319 0.73 -0.78 -8.75
CA PRO A 319 2.02 -1.39 -8.54
C PRO A 319 2.25 -1.80 -7.08
N ALA A 320 3.25 -2.64 -6.86
CA ALA A 320 3.65 -3.07 -5.52
C ALA A 320 4.01 -1.86 -4.62
N GLY A 321 3.53 -1.87 -3.38
CA GLY A 321 3.80 -0.80 -2.41
C GLY A 321 2.90 0.43 -2.55
N SER A 322 1.88 0.39 -3.41
CA SER A 322 0.79 1.36 -3.50
C SER A 322 -0.49 0.87 -2.79
N TYR A 323 -1.40 1.79 -2.50
CA TYR A 323 -2.57 1.54 -1.66
C TYR A 323 -3.85 1.93 -2.38
N ALA A 324 -4.83 1.01 -2.42
CA ALA A 324 -6.17 1.31 -2.92
C ALA A 324 -6.87 2.42 -2.10
N THR A 325 -6.57 2.52 -0.80
CA THR A 325 -7.13 3.58 0.05
C THR A 325 -6.70 4.98 -0.39
N SER A 326 -5.54 5.13 -1.06
CA SER A 326 -5.14 6.43 -1.62
C SER A 326 -6.01 6.84 -2.81
N VAL A 327 -6.53 5.86 -3.56
CA VAL A 327 -7.51 6.08 -4.63
C VAL A 327 -8.87 6.42 -4.03
N LEU A 328 -9.35 5.60 -3.08
CA LEU A 328 -10.65 5.79 -2.42
C LEU A 328 -10.72 7.13 -1.68
N ARG A 329 -9.61 7.60 -1.11
CA ARG A 329 -9.51 8.89 -0.43
C ARG A 329 -9.92 10.06 -1.34
N GLU A 330 -9.48 10.08 -2.60
CA GLU A 330 -9.84 11.15 -3.53
C GLU A 330 -11.25 10.98 -4.11
N LEU A 331 -11.86 9.81 -3.89
CA LEU A 331 -13.12 9.41 -4.51
C LEU A 331 -14.35 9.76 -3.65
N ALA A 332 -14.33 9.42 -2.36
CA ALA A 332 -15.43 9.66 -1.43
C ALA A 332 -14.93 9.75 0.02
N ASP A 333 -15.68 10.44 0.86
CA ASP A 333 -15.52 10.37 2.32
C ASP A 333 -16.15 9.06 2.82
N TYR A 334 -15.34 7.99 2.81
CA TYR A 334 -15.85 6.64 3.03
C TYR A 334 -15.70 6.18 4.49
N GLN A 335 -16.62 5.31 4.91
CA GLN A 335 -16.55 4.59 6.17
C GLN A 335 -16.24 3.10 5.92
N ASP A 336 -15.21 2.54 6.58
CA ASP A 336 -14.99 1.09 6.61
C ASP A 336 -15.97 0.46 7.62
N VAL A 337 -17.08 -0.09 7.12
CA VAL A 337 -18.20 -0.57 7.93
C VAL A 337 -17.77 -1.68 8.90
N GLN A 338 -16.95 -2.62 8.44
CA GLN A 338 -16.44 -3.71 9.28
C GLN A 338 -15.53 -3.21 10.40
N GLU A 339 -14.66 -2.24 10.12
CA GLU A 339 -13.80 -1.65 11.15
C GLU A 339 -14.60 -0.83 12.17
N SER A 340 -15.63 -0.09 11.72
CA SER A 340 -16.53 0.63 12.62
C SER A 340 -17.30 -0.31 13.55
N GLN A 341 -17.90 -1.38 13.01
CA GLN A 341 -18.59 -2.39 13.81
C GLN A 341 -17.66 -3.05 14.83
N ARG A 342 -16.42 -3.37 14.41
CA ARG A 342 -15.41 -3.92 15.32
C ARG A 342 -15.10 -2.97 16.48
N LYS A 343 -14.98 -1.66 16.22
CA LYS A 343 -14.72 -0.66 17.27
C LYS A 343 -15.85 -0.59 18.29
N VAL A 344 -17.10 -0.61 17.83
CA VAL A 344 -18.29 -0.62 18.72
C VAL A 344 -18.27 -1.86 19.62
N MET A 345 -18.11 -3.06 19.03
CA MET A 345 -18.07 -4.31 19.79
C MET A 345 -16.95 -4.34 20.85
N VAL A 346 -15.76 -3.82 20.52
CA VAL A 346 -14.64 -3.74 21.48
C VAL A 346 -14.94 -2.76 22.62
N ALA A 347 -15.56 -1.63 22.32
CA ALA A 347 -15.94 -0.64 23.33
C ALA A 347 -17.02 -1.19 24.29
N GLU A 348 -18.01 -1.90 23.77
CA GLU A 348 -19.06 -2.56 24.56
C GLU A 348 -18.47 -3.62 25.50
N GLN A 349 -17.55 -4.47 25.00
CA GLN A 349 -16.86 -5.45 25.84
C GLN A 349 -16.04 -4.79 26.96
N GLN A 350 -15.35 -3.70 26.67
CA GLN A 350 -14.58 -2.95 27.67
C GLN A 350 -15.47 -2.30 28.72
N ALA A 351 -16.63 -1.77 28.33
CA ALA A 351 -17.61 -1.21 29.26
C ALA A 351 -18.14 -2.28 30.22
N GLN A 352 -18.52 -3.46 29.71
CA GLN A 352 -19.00 -4.59 30.52
C GLN A 352 -17.94 -5.08 31.50
N THR A 353 -16.67 -5.19 31.07
CA THR A 353 -15.58 -5.64 31.94
C THR A 353 -15.27 -4.65 33.08
N ASN A 354 -15.54 -3.36 32.87
CA ASN A 354 -15.35 -2.31 33.88
C ASN A 354 -16.54 -2.17 34.85
N GLU A 355 -17.72 -2.68 34.50
CA GLU A 355 -18.88 -2.72 35.41
C GLU A 355 -18.86 -3.96 36.33
N GLU A 356 -18.09 -5.00 35.97
CA GLU A 356 -17.89 -6.22 36.76
C GLU A 356 -16.68 -6.14 37.73
N CYS A 357 -15.92 -5.04 37.72
CA CYS A 357 -14.82 -4.72 38.64
C CYS A 357 -15.19 -3.56 39.56
#